data_AF-A0A4V6T4V6-F1
#
_entry.id   AF-A0A4V6T4V6-F1
#
_cell.length_a   1.000
_cell.length_b   1.000
_cell.length_c   1.000
_cell.angle_alpha   90.00
_cell.angle_beta   90.00
_cell.angle_gamma   90.00
#
_symmetry.space_group_name_H-M   'P 1'
#
loop_
_entity.id
_entity.type
_entity.pdbx_description
1 polymer ?
#
loop_
_entity_poly.entity_id
_entity_poly.type
_entity_poly.pdbx_seq_one_letter_code
_entity_poly.pdbx_strand_id
1 'polypeptide(L)'
;RDTRDDVRHKPWAQPANRQLSNQFFKILRAQEELERLHVEIQRLYTFMKEETQFLLKAEQILKAKDPAFANQVRGYRMERGRFNEIHRRRLEKI
;
A
#
# COMPACT_ATOMS: atom_id res chain seq x y z
N ARG A 1 -10.92 -50.79 16.72
CA ARG A 1 -9.68 -50.17 16.21
C ARG A 1 -9.84 -48.68 16.42
N ASP A 2 -9.23 -48.15 17.48
CA ASP A 2 -9.37 -46.74 17.86
C ASP A 2 -8.62 -45.87 16.84
N THR A 3 -9.34 -45.02 16.12
CA THR A 3 -8.85 -44.24 14.97
C THR A 3 -8.34 -42.84 15.35
N ARG A 4 -8.21 -42.56 16.65
CA ARG A 4 -7.77 -41.27 17.16
C ARG A 4 -6.28 -41.28 17.45
N ASP A 5 -5.48 -41.09 16.40
CA ASP A 5 -4.09 -40.65 16.57
C ASP A 5 -4.08 -39.32 17.34
N ASP A 6 -3.44 -39.29 18.52
CA ASP A 6 -3.30 -38.06 19.28
C ASP A 6 -2.44 -37.07 18.48
N VAL A 7 -3.09 -35.99 18.07
CA VAL A 7 -2.49 -34.92 17.27
C VAL A 7 -1.31 -34.25 18.00
N ARG A 8 -1.26 -34.32 19.34
CA ARG A 8 -0.16 -33.75 20.15
C ARG A 8 1.19 -34.41 19.87
N HIS A 9 1.20 -35.65 19.37
CA HIS A 9 2.43 -36.33 18.98
C HIS A 9 2.87 -36.01 17.55
N LYS A 10 2.05 -35.31 16.76
CA LYS A 10 2.42 -34.94 15.41
C LYS A 10 3.55 -33.90 15.44
N PRO A 11 4.53 -33.96 14.51
CA PRO A 11 5.67 -33.05 14.51
C PRO A 11 5.27 -31.56 14.48
N TRP A 12 4.18 -31.21 13.79
CA TRP A 12 3.67 -29.83 13.71
C TRP A 12 2.91 -29.39 14.97
N ALA A 13 2.58 -30.28 15.91
CA ALA A 13 1.95 -29.90 17.17
C ALA A 13 2.99 -29.56 18.26
N GLN A 14 4.23 -30.04 18.09
CA GLN A 14 5.34 -29.76 18.98
C GLN A 14 5.66 -28.25 18.99
N PRO A 15 5.71 -27.59 20.17
CA PRO A 15 5.92 -26.14 20.26
C PRO A 15 7.19 -25.65 19.56
N ALA A 16 8.31 -26.36 19.72
CA ALA A 16 9.58 -26.00 19.09
C ALA A 16 9.49 -26.02 17.55
N ASN A 17 8.88 -27.07 16.99
CA ASN A 17 8.71 -27.19 15.54
C ASN A 17 7.76 -26.12 15.00
N ARG A 18 6.68 -25.78 15.72
CA ARG A 18 5.79 -24.67 15.33
C ARG A 18 6.51 -23.33 15.31
N GLN A 19 7.33 -23.06 16.32
CA GLN A 19 8.12 -21.83 16.36
C GLN A 19 9.09 -21.76 15.18
N LEU A 20 9.79 -22.86 14.88
CA LEU A 20 10.69 -22.94 13.74
C LEU A 20 9.95 -22.75 12.41
N SER A 21 8.83 -23.43 12.20
CA SER A 21 7.99 -23.27 11.00
C SER A 21 7.51 -21.82 10.85
N ASN A 22 7.05 -21.20 11.94
CA ASN A 22 6.62 -19.80 11.92
C ASN A 22 7.76 -18.87 11.52
N GLN A 23 8.98 -19.06 12.04
CA GLN A 23 10.15 -18.27 11.65
C GLN A 23 10.51 -18.48 10.18
N PHE A 24 10.53 -19.73 9.72
CA PHE A 24 10.80 -20.08 8.34
C PHE A 24 9.81 -19.41 7.38
N PHE A 25 8.50 -19.53 7.64
CA PHE A 25 7.49 -18.91 6.80
C PHE A 25 7.50 -17.38 6.90
N LYS A 26 7.87 -16.79 8.04
CA LYS A 26 8.07 -15.33 8.12
C LYS A 26 9.16 -14.86 7.16
N ILE A 27 10.26 -15.59 7.04
CA ILE A 27 11.35 -15.25 6.11
C ILE A 27 10.87 -15.35 4.66
N LEU A 28 10.20 -16.46 4.30
CA LEU A 28 9.66 -16.64 2.95
C LEU A 28 8.66 -15.53 2.59
N ARG A 29 7.73 -15.23 3.50
CA ARG A 29 6.75 -14.16 3.29
C ARG A 29 7.41 -12.79 3.22
N ALA A 30 8.45 -12.52 4.00
CA ALA A 30 9.16 -11.25 3.93
C ALA A 30 9.75 -10.98 2.54
N GLN A 31 10.22 -12.01 1.83
CA GLN A 31 10.71 -11.87 0.46
C GLN A 31 9.59 -11.51 -0.51
N GLU A 32 8.43 -12.18 -0.42
CA GLU A 32 7.25 -11.87 -1.23
C GLU A 32 6.71 -10.45 -0.96
N GLU A 33 6.64 -10.05 0.31
CA GLU A 33 6.16 -8.71 0.68
C GLU A 33 7.14 -7.62 0.21
N LEU A 34 8.44 -7.89 0.12
CA LEU A 34 9.42 -6.95 -0.43
C LEU A 34 9.20 -6.73 -1.94
N GLU A 35 8.92 -7.78 -2.71
CA GLU A 35 8.57 -7.66 -4.13
C GLU A 35 7.28 -6.86 -4.32
N ARG A 36 6.25 -7.16 -3.53
CA ARG A 36 4.97 -6.44 -3.55
C ARG A 36 5.12 -4.97 -3.19
N LEU A 37 5.95 -4.67 -2.19
CA LEU A 37 6.22 -3.31 -1.76
C LEU A 37 6.77 -2.47 -2.92
N HIS A 38 7.72 -2.99 -3.71
CA HIS A 38 8.24 -2.28 -4.88
C HIS A 38 7.15 -1.93 -5.90
N VAL A 39 6.25 -2.88 -6.19
CA VAL A 39 5.12 -2.64 -7.10
C VAL A 39 4.20 -1.55 -6.54
N GLU A 40 3.88 -1.62 -5.25
CA GLU A 40 2.96 -0.68 -4.62
C GLU A 40 3.55 0.73 -4.51
N ILE A 41 4.86 0.86 -4.29
CA ILE A 41 5.56 2.14 -4.34
C ILE A 41 5.40 2.79 -5.72
N GLN A 42 5.62 2.03 -6.80
CA GLN A 42 5.46 2.55 -8.16
C GLN A 42 4.00 2.92 -8.48
N ARG A 43 3.04 2.11 -8.04
CA ARG A 43 1.61 2.43 -8.16
C ARG A 43 1.25 3.71 -7.44
N LEU A 44 1.75 3.91 -6.22
CA LEU A 44 1.49 5.12 -5.45
C LEU A 44 2.07 6.35 -6.15
N TYR A 45 3.28 6.28 -6.69
CA TYR A 45 3.86 7.35 -7.52
C TYR A 45 2.99 7.68 -8.73
N THR A 46 2.51 6.65 -9.41
CA THR A 46 1.67 6.78 -10.61
C THR A 46 0.34 7.44 -10.25
N PHE A 47 -0.33 6.95 -9.21
CA PHE A 47 -1.57 7.51 -8.68
C PHE A 47 -1.43 8.99 -8.31
N MET A 48 -0.38 9.38 -7.57
CA MET A 48 -0.15 10.78 -7.20
C MET A 48 0.02 11.69 -8.43
N LYS A 49 0.74 11.21 -9.45
CA LYS A 49 0.96 11.94 -10.71
C LYS A 49 -0.36 12.09 -11.48
N GLU A 50 -1.10 11.01 -11.65
CA GLU A 50 -2.36 10.98 -12.39
C GLU A 50 -3.44 11.83 -11.71
N GLU A 51 -3.59 11.71 -10.40
CA GLU A 51 -4.53 12.54 -9.61
C GLU A 51 -4.22 14.04 -9.79
N THR A 52 -2.94 14.42 -9.72
CA THR A 52 -2.53 15.81 -9.92
C THR A 52 -2.90 16.32 -11.31
N GLN A 53 -2.67 15.53 -12.35
CA GLN A 53 -3.02 15.87 -13.73
C GLN A 53 -4.52 15.93 -13.96
N PHE A 54 -5.27 14.99 -13.38
CA PHE A 54 -6.72 14.96 -13.44
C PHE A 54 -7.32 16.24 -12.82
N LEU A 55 -6.89 16.60 -11.62
CA LEU A 55 -7.39 17.79 -10.92
C LEU A 55 -7.01 19.09 -11.66
N LEU A 56 -5.80 19.16 -12.25
CA LEU A 56 -5.40 20.30 -13.10
C LEU A 56 -6.33 20.47 -14.30
N LYS A 57 -6.63 19.37 -15.00
CA LYS A 57 -7.54 19.39 -16.16
C LYS A 57 -8.96 19.78 -15.74
N ALA A 58 -9.46 19.22 -14.65
CA ALA A 58 -10.77 19.55 -14.11
C ALA A 58 -10.87 21.03 -13.74
N GLU A 59 -9.86 21.58 -13.06
CA GLU A 59 -9.76 23.02 -12.75
C GLU A 59 -9.84 23.89 -14.01
N GLN A 60 -9.10 23.53 -15.06
CA GLN A 60 -9.10 24.28 -16.34
C GLN A 60 -10.47 24.24 -17.03
N ILE A 61 -11.12 23.08 -17.09
CA ILE A 61 -12.45 22.92 -17.70
C ILE A 61 -13.50 23.73 -16.93
N LEU A 62 -13.44 23.68 -15.61
CA LEU A 62 -14.41 24.37 -14.75
C LEU A 62 -14.22 25.87 -14.77
N LYS A 63 -13.00 26.38 -14.97
CA LYS A 63 -12.71 27.82 -14.94
C LYS A 63 -13.60 28.64 -15.88
N ALA A 64 -14.01 28.08 -17.02
CA ALA A 64 -14.90 28.75 -17.98
C ALA A 64 -16.40 28.61 -17.64
N LYS A 65 -16.80 27.56 -16.92
CA LYS A 65 -18.21 27.23 -16.64
C LYS A 65 -18.66 27.70 -15.26
N ASP A 66 -17.80 27.48 -14.28
CA ASP A 66 -18.02 27.78 -12.87
C ASP A 66 -16.68 28.10 -12.18
N PRO A 67 -16.31 29.40 -12.14
CA PRO A 67 -15.08 29.84 -11.49
C PRO A 67 -15.03 29.56 -9.98
N ALA A 68 -16.18 29.52 -9.30
CA ALA A 68 -16.25 29.25 -7.87
C ALA A 68 -15.90 27.78 -7.60
N PHE A 69 -16.46 26.87 -8.39
CA PHE A 69 -16.14 25.45 -8.27
C PHE A 69 -14.69 25.16 -8.70
N ALA A 70 -14.19 25.80 -9.76
CA ALA A 70 -12.77 25.70 -10.13
C ALA A 70 -11.84 26.10 -8.97
N ASN A 71 -12.19 27.13 -8.20
CA ASN A 71 -11.40 27.54 -7.04
C ASN A 71 -11.42 26.49 -5.91
N GLN A 72 -12.54 25.81 -5.69
CA GLN A 72 -12.61 24.69 -4.73
C GLN A 72 -11.73 23.52 -5.18
N VAL A 73 -11.80 23.14 -6.47
CA VAL A 73 -10.94 22.09 -7.04
C VAL A 73 -9.46 22.45 -6.92
N ARG A 74 -9.10 23.71 -7.17
CA ARG A 74 -7.74 24.21 -6.94
C ARG A 74 -7.32 24.05 -5.48
N GLY A 75 -8.18 24.44 -4.53
CA GLY A 75 -7.92 24.28 -3.10
C GLY A 75 -7.63 22.83 -2.73
N TYR A 76 -8.50 21.91 -3.15
CA TYR A 76 -8.34 20.48 -2.94
C TYR A 76 -7.05 19.94 -3.57
N ARG A 77 -6.74 20.33 -4.81
CA ARG A 77 -5.51 19.93 -5.51
C ARG A 77 -4.26 20.36 -4.76
N MET A 78 -4.24 21.59 -4.23
CA MET A 78 -3.10 22.10 -3.46
C MET A 78 -2.92 21.35 -2.15
N GLU A 79 -4.01 21.02 -1.46
CA GLU A 79 -3.97 20.21 -0.24
C GLU A 79 -3.42 18.81 -0.51
N ARG A 80 -3.98 18.10 -1.52
CA ARG A 80 -3.49 16.78 -1.95
C ARG A 80 -2.01 16.83 -2.34
N GLY A 81 -1.59 17.86 -3.06
CA GLY A 81 -0.19 18.07 -3.44
C GLY A 81 0.77 18.15 -2.24
N ARG A 82 0.35 18.76 -1.12
CA ARG A 82 1.15 18.82 0.11
C ARG A 82 1.34 17.44 0.74
N PHE A 83 0.27 16.63 0.80
CA PHE A 83 0.36 15.26 1.29
C PHE A 83 1.22 14.38 0.38
N ASN A 84 1.04 14.50 -0.94
CA ASN A 84 1.82 13.76 -1.93
C ASN A 84 3.31 14.08 -1.83
N GLU A 85 3.68 15.32 -1.52
CA GLU A 85 5.07 15.70 -1.26
C GLU A 85 5.63 15.03 0.01
N ILE A 86 4.84 14.93 1.08
CA ILE A 86 5.24 14.19 2.29
C ILE A 86 5.44 12.70 1.96
N HIS A 87 4.52 12.10 1.20
CA HIS A 87 4.62 10.71 0.78
C HIS A 87 5.89 10.46 -0.04
N ARG A 88 6.16 11.30 -1.04
CA ARG A 88 7.40 11.23 -1.86
C ARG A 88 8.65 11.25 -0.99
N ARG A 89 8.78 12.22 -0.08
CA ARG A 89 9.93 12.32 0.83
C ARG A 89 10.12 11.12 1.75
N ARG A 90 9.02 10.43 2.10
CA ARG A 90 9.11 9.20 2.91
C ARG A 90 9.56 8.02 2.05
N LEU A 91 9.03 7.90 0.84
CA LEU A 91 9.39 6.84 -0.10
C LEU A 91 10.84 6.96 -0.58
N GLU A 92 11.39 8.17 -0.71
CA GLU A 92 12.81 8.40 -1.04
C GLU A 92 13.78 7.95 0.06
N LYS A 93 13.30 7.66 1.27
CA LYS A 93 14.10 7.20 2.40
C LYS A 93 14.06 5.68 2.62
N ILE A 94 13.26 4.98 1.82
CA ILE A 94 13.12 3.51 1.82
C ILE A 94 14.09 2.97 0.78
#